data_AF-A0A3M6K2J1-F1
#
_entry.id   AF-A0A3M6K2J1-F1
#
_cell.length_a   1.000
_cell.length_b   1.000
_cell.length_c   1.000
_cell.angle_alpha   90.00
_cell.angle_beta   90.00
_cell.angle_gamma   90.00
#
_symmetry.space_group_name_H-M   'P 1'
#
loop_
_entity.id
_entity.type
_entity.pdbx_description
1 polymer ?
#
loop_
_entity_poly.entity_id
_entity_poly.type
_entity_poly.pdbx_seq_one_letter_code
_entity_poly.pdbx_strand_id
1 'polypeptide(L)'
;MGKNVYASVKSYSQRGKLLNRADFQTLAESRDLDEFMTRIKNTVYGDSINDVQKPYTSQGIESALRGQLADVHYSIAKTAGDSDILDAYYMKFIISNLKLILKGKVLGKTQEEIESHINLRAEELVKQRDVIIKSLVAKDLEEAVASLNSVQFGDEIAKAATLYNETKNIQVFDTYFDKILYQQLGRALKNTRDRDVIKIVGMDVDFYNLLSVIRGKFWGLEESQIQDLIVTQTPTVPRELLGRMMAAGSVRDALNELATTKYKDMIPQMENELDAVAAFERAFEMSIYHSSARAFTKMFSFATIIGITKLTGFEVRNLAAIAYAVEQKIPTETTMSKLILEEE
;
A
#
# COMPACT_ATOMS: atom_id res chain seq x y z
N MET A 1 -1.18 -27.79 10.75
CA MET A 1 -2.16 -27.30 11.75
C MET A 1 -1.51 -26.49 12.88
N GLY A 2 -0.45 -26.97 13.55
CA GLY A 2 0.17 -26.24 14.69
C GLY A 2 0.76 -24.85 14.39
N LYS A 3 1.39 -24.65 13.22
CA LYS A 3 2.00 -23.35 12.85
C LYS A 3 0.95 -22.23 12.69
N ASN A 4 -0.17 -22.51 12.02
CA ASN A 4 -1.24 -21.52 11.83
C ASN A 4 -1.92 -21.11 13.14
N VAL A 5 -2.07 -22.05 14.08
CA VAL A 5 -2.61 -21.75 15.42
C VAL A 5 -1.68 -20.82 16.18
N TYR A 6 -0.37 -21.12 16.22
CA TYR A 6 0.63 -20.27 16.87
C TYR A 6 0.70 -18.88 16.22
N ALA A 7 0.72 -18.81 14.89
CA ALA A 7 0.73 -17.55 14.14
C ALA A 7 -0.54 -16.72 14.40
N SER A 8 -1.71 -17.35 14.47
CA SER A 8 -2.97 -16.68 14.81
C SER A 8 -2.95 -16.12 16.24
N VAL A 9 -2.48 -16.88 17.24
CA VAL A 9 -2.33 -16.39 18.62
C VAL A 9 -1.39 -15.20 18.71
N LYS A 10 -0.23 -15.27 18.02
CA LYS A 10 0.70 -14.14 17.93
C LYS A 10 0.06 -12.91 17.27
N SER A 11 -0.81 -13.12 16.28
CA SER A 11 -1.56 -12.04 15.62
C SER A 11 -2.53 -11.35 16.58
N TYR A 12 -3.23 -12.09 17.46
CA TYR A 12 -4.07 -11.49 18.51
C TYR A 12 -3.24 -10.69 19.52
N SER A 13 -2.08 -11.22 19.94
CA SER A 13 -1.16 -10.50 20.83
C SER A 13 -0.65 -9.19 20.20
N GLN A 14 -0.29 -9.22 18.91
CA GLN A 14 0.09 -8.02 18.16
C GLN A 14 -1.07 -7.04 18.03
N ARG A 15 -2.30 -7.52 17.78
CA ARG A 15 -3.48 -6.63 17.72
C ARG A 15 -3.68 -5.86 19.02
N GLY A 16 -3.47 -6.49 20.17
CA GLY A 16 -3.57 -5.84 21.47
C GLY A 16 -2.49 -4.79 21.76
N LYS A 17 -1.46 -4.69 20.91
CA LYS A 17 -0.37 -3.70 21.00
C LYS A 17 -0.54 -2.52 20.04
N LEU A 18 -1.49 -2.60 19.12
CA LEU A 18 -1.79 -1.50 18.21
C LEU A 18 -2.26 -0.28 19.01
N LEU A 19 -1.87 0.90 18.54
CA LEU A 19 -2.23 2.18 19.09
C LEU A 19 -3.73 2.43 18.89
N ASN A 20 -4.36 2.97 19.93
CA ASN A 20 -5.75 3.38 19.85
C ASN A 20 -5.86 4.84 19.36
N ARG A 21 -7.10 5.30 19.14
CA ARG A 21 -7.36 6.67 18.67
C ARG A 21 -6.80 7.76 19.57
N ALA A 22 -6.85 7.58 20.89
CA ALA A 22 -6.30 8.53 21.86
C ALA A 22 -4.76 8.61 21.80
N ASP A 23 -4.09 7.49 21.52
CA ASP A 23 -2.65 7.46 21.29
C ASP A 23 -2.30 8.28 20.02
N PHE A 24 -3.02 8.09 18.92
CA PHE A 24 -2.82 8.88 17.69
C PHE A 24 -3.12 10.37 17.90
N GLN A 25 -4.20 10.70 18.61
CA GLN A 25 -4.53 12.07 18.99
C GLN A 25 -3.38 12.71 19.78
N THR A 26 -2.88 12.00 20.79
CA THR A 26 -1.74 12.43 21.59
C THR A 26 -0.50 12.66 20.72
N LEU A 27 -0.22 11.80 19.74
CA LEU A 27 0.92 12.03 18.84
C LEU A 27 0.70 13.23 17.90
N ALA A 28 -0.52 13.45 17.44
CA ALA A 28 -0.88 14.54 16.53
C ALA A 28 -0.96 15.93 17.21
N GLU A 29 -0.99 15.98 18.54
CA GLU A 29 -0.93 17.20 19.35
C GLU A 29 0.52 17.65 19.67
N SER A 30 1.53 16.92 19.18
CA SER A 30 2.92 17.33 19.32
C SER A 30 3.18 18.67 18.62
N ARG A 31 3.86 19.58 19.31
CA ARG A 31 4.17 20.93 18.78
C ARG A 31 5.27 20.92 17.72
N ASP A 32 6.17 19.96 17.83
CA ASP A 32 7.32 19.76 16.94
C ASP A 32 7.76 18.28 16.95
N LEU A 33 8.74 17.97 16.10
CA LEU A 33 9.26 16.61 15.98
C LEU A 33 10.03 16.14 17.21
N ASP A 34 10.60 17.04 18.02
CA ASP A 34 11.25 16.65 19.28
C ASP A 34 10.22 16.12 20.30
N GLU A 35 9.09 16.80 20.41
CA GLU A 35 7.96 16.36 21.24
C GLU A 35 7.33 15.08 20.68
N PHE A 36 7.11 14.99 19.36
CA PHE A 36 6.64 13.77 18.71
C PHE A 36 7.56 12.57 19.01
N MET A 37 8.87 12.74 18.85
CA MET A 37 9.86 11.71 19.15
C MET A 37 9.83 11.30 20.62
N THR A 38 9.63 12.25 21.55
CA THR A 38 9.50 11.92 22.97
C THR A 38 8.24 11.09 23.24
N ARG A 39 7.10 11.45 22.65
CA ARG A 39 5.83 10.75 22.83
C ARG A 39 5.86 9.35 22.20
N ILE A 40 6.33 9.21 20.96
CA ILE A 40 6.38 7.91 20.27
C ILE A 40 7.39 6.95 20.90
N LYS A 41 8.46 7.44 21.55
CA LYS A 41 9.39 6.61 22.35
C LYS A 41 8.72 5.88 23.51
N ASN A 42 7.63 6.44 24.05
CA ASN A 42 6.88 5.83 25.16
C ASN A 42 5.83 4.81 24.68
N THR A 43 5.80 4.50 23.38
CA THR A 43 4.90 3.50 22.79
C THR A 43 5.68 2.22 22.40
N VAL A 44 5.00 1.28 21.76
CA VAL A 44 5.61 0.06 21.20
C VAL A 44 6.64 0.34 20.09
N TYR A 45 6.73 1.58 19.61
CA TYR A 45 7.64 2.03 18.56
C TYR A 45 8.98 2.57 19.07
N GLY A 46 9.19 2.66 20.39
CA GLY A 46 10.38 3.31 20.94
C GLY A 46 11.70 2.73 20.45
N ASP A 47 11.81 1.40 20.40
CA ASP A 47 13.01 0.73 19.89
C ASP A 47 13.31 1.06 18.43
N SER A 48 12.26 1.29 17.64
CA SER A 48 12.37 1.41 16.18
C SER A 48 12.74 2.81 15.72
N ILE A 49 12.47 3.81 16.55
CA ILE A 49 12.82 5.19 16.28
C ILE A 49 14.04 5.66 17.09
N ASN A 50 14.70 4.76 17.82
CA ASN A 50 15.89 5.08 18.63
C ASN A 50 17.08 5.54 17.78
N ASP A 51 17.25 4.95 16.60
CA ASP A 51 18.38 5.23 15.70
C ASP A 51 18.15 6.46 14.80
N VAL A 52 16.96 7.08 14.86
CA VAL A 52 16.70 8.32 14.12
C VAL A 52 17.53 9.44 14.73
N GLN A 53 18.40 10.04 13.94
CA GLN A 53 19.32 11.09 14.40
C GLN A 53 18.72 12.50 14.23
N LYS A 54 19.24 13.46 15.00
CA LYS A 54 18.92 14.88 14.84
C LYS A 54 19.68 15.50 13.65
N PRO A 55 19.12 16.50 12.95
CA PRO A 55 17.76 17.02 13.12
C PRO A 55 16.71 16.00 12.67
N TYR A 56 15.65 15.84 13.46
CA TYR A 56 14.57 14.93 13.11
C TYR A 56 13.84 15.45 11.87
N THR A 57 13.47 14.54 10.98
CA THR A 57 12.64 14.81 9.81
C THR A 57 11.52 13.79 9.74
N SER A 58 10.37 14.17 9.19
CA SER A 58 9.27 13.23 8.96
C SER A 58 9.69 12.02 8.12
N GLN A 59 10.55 12.27 7.12
CA GLN A 59 11.16 11.26 6.27
C GLN A 59 12.04 10.26 7.04
N GLY A 60 12.91 10.74 7.93
CA GLY A 60 13.77 9.87 8.75
C GLY A 60 12.94 8.98 9.68
N ILE A 61 11.88 9.54 10.25
CA ILE A 61 10.92 8.82 11.10
C ILE A 61 10.15 7.77 10.29
N GLU A 62 9.60 8.16 9.12
CA GLU A 62 8.90 7.23 8.23
C GLU A 62 9.81 6.07 7.82
N SER A 63 11.06 6.37 7.42
CA SER A 63 12.03 5.35 7.03
C SER A 63 12.27 4.33 8.16
N ALA A 64 12.46 4.79 9.39
CA ALA A 64 12.67 3.94 10.55
C ALA A 64 11.44 3.05 10.86
N LEU A 65 10.24 3.65 10.86
CA LEU A 65 8.99 2.93 11.08
C LEU A 65 8.72 1.88 9.97
N ARG A 66 9.04 2.20 8.72
CA ARG A 66 8.92 1.26 7.58
C ARG A 66 9.92 0.12 7.67
N GLY A 67 11.13 0.38 8.15
CA GLY A 67 12.13 -0.66 8.44
C GLY A 67 11.61 -1.67 9.47
N GLN A 68 11.09 -1.18 10.60
CA GLN A 68 10.45 -2.04 11.60
C GLN A 68 9.23 -2.79 11.03
N LEU A 69 8.40 -2.13 10.23
CA LEU A 69 7.25 -2.78 9.62
C LEU A 69 7.68 -3.97 8.75
N ALA A 70 8.79 -3.83 8.01
CA ALA A 70 9.37 -4.92 7.24
C ALA A 70 9.82 -6.09 8.15
N ASP A 71 10.46 -5.80 9.29
CA ASP A 71 10.81 -6.83 10.28
C ASP A 71 9.56 -7.55 10.83
N VAL A 72 8.49 -6.79 11.14
CA VAL A 72 7.22 -7.34 11.64
C VAL A 72 6.56 -8.23 10.59
N HIS A 73 6.44 -7.76 9.35
CA HIS A 73 5.81 -8.52 8.26
C HIS A 73 6.63 -9.77 7.91
N TYR A 74 7.96 -9.67 7.91
CA TYR A 74 8.84 -10.82 7.73
C TYR A 74 8.66 -11.84 8.85
N SER A 75 8.61 -11.39 10.11
CA SER A 75 8.36 -12.26 11.28
C SER A 75 7.01 -12.96 11.18
N ILE A 76 5.96 -12.25 10.75
CA ILE A 76 4.62 -12.81 10.55
C ILE A 76 4.68 -13.91 9.47
N ALA A 77 5.26 -13.63 8.31
CA ALA A 77 5.41 -14.59 7.22
C ALA A 77 6.17 -15.85 7.67
N LYS A 78 7.33 -15.69 8.31
CA LYS A 78 8.11 -16.83 8.83
C LYS A 78 7.38 -17.63 9.92
N THR A 79 6.59 -16.96 10.75
CA THR A 79 5.80 -17.65 11.79
C THR A 79 4.65 -18.46 11.19
N ALA A 80 3.98 -17.91 10.17
CA ALA A 80 2.89 -18.58 9.48
C ALA A 80 3.38 -19.76 8.62
N GLY A 81 4.62 -19.71 8.13
CA GLY A 81 5.20 -20.67 7.20
C GLY A 81 5.09 -20.19 5.76
N ASP A 82 5.43 -21.06 4.81
CA ASP A 82 5.41 -20.70 3.38
C ASP A 82 3.99 -20.34 2.93
N SER A 83 3.82 -19.10 2.46
CA SER A 83 2.53 -18.57 2.03
C SER A 83 2.71 -17.54 0.93
N ASP A 84 2.30 -17.93 -0.29
CA ASP A 84 2.30 -17.05 -1.47
C ASP A 84 1.56 -15.71 -1.20
N ILE A 85 0.55 -15.71 -0.33
CA ILE A 85 -0.21 -14.50 0.02
C ILE A 85 0.62 -13.55 0.87
N LEU A 86 1.29 -14.05 1.91
CA LEU A 86 2.12 -13.21 2.77
C LEU A 86 3.39 -12.77 2.05
N ASP A 87 3.96 -13.63 1.21
CA ASP A 87 5.09 -13.28 0.34
C ASP A 87 4.70 -12.18 -0.66
N ALA A 88 3.50 -12.25 -1.24
CA ALA A 88 2.98 -11.19 -2.09
C ALA A 88 2.80 -9.88 -1.31
N TYR A 89 2.20 -9.89 -0.11
CA TYR A 89 2.11 -8.67 0.71
C TYR A 89 3.48 -8.10 1.07
N TYR A 90 4.46 -8.97 1.37
CA TYR A 90 5.82 -8.55 1.67
C TYR A 90 6.50 -7.85 0.48
N MET A 91 6.20 -8.30 -0.74
CA MET A 91 6.73 -7.68 -1.97
C MET A 91 6.37 -6.20 -2.10
N LYS A 92 5.34 -5.70 -1.38
CA LYS A 92 4.99 -4.28 -1.31
C LYS A 92 6.18 -3.39 -0.93
N PHE A 93 7.06 -3.84 -0.02
CA PHE A 93 8.24 -3.05 0.38
C PHE A 93 9.20 -2.84 -0.80
N ILE A 94 9.52 -3.93 -1.49
CA ILE A 94 10.43 -3.96 -2.64
C ILE A 94 9.88 -3.10 -3.78
N ILE A 95 8.59 -3.30 -4.09
CA ILE A 95 7.87 -2.53 -5.11
C ILE A 95 7.86 -1.03 -4.77
N SER A 96 7.67 -0.67 -3.49
CA SER A 96 7.65 0.73 -3.08
C SER A 96 9.01 1.40 -3.26
N ASN A 97 10.11 0.71 -2.92
CA ASN A 97 11.46 1.25 -3.11
C ASN A 97 11.80 1.40 -4.60
N LEU A 98 11.51 0.39 -5.43
CA LEU A 98 11.70 0.51 -6.87
C LEU A 98 10.86 1.65 -7.47
N LYS A 99 9.59 1.76 -7.07
CA LYS A 99 8.70 2.87 -7.47
C LYS A 99 9.31 4.24 -7.13
N LEU A 100 9.85 4.40 -5.92
CA LEU A 100 10.53 5.64 -5.50
C LEU A 100 11.77 5.94 -6.36
N ILE A 101 12.58 4.92 -6.66
CA ILE A 101 13.77 5.07 -7.51
C ILE A 101 13.38 5.55 -8.91
N LEU A 102 12.45 4.86 -9.57
CA LEU A 102 12.06 5.22 -10.94
C LEU A 102 11.42 6.61 -11.01
N LYS A 103 10.56 6.97 -10.03
CA LYS A 103 10.01 8.32 -9.93
C LYS A 103 11.10 9.37 -9.68
N GLY A 104 12.10 9.05 -8.85
CA GLY A 104 13.26 9.91 -8.63
C GLY A 104 14.05 10.17 -9.92
N LYS A 105 14.31 9.13 -10.72
CA LYS A 105 14.99 9.25 -12.02
C LYS A 105 14.20 10.11 -13.00
N VAL A 106 12.88 9.90 -13.07
CA VAL A 106 11.97 10.73 -13.88
C VAL A 106 12.04 12.21 -13.49
N LEU A 107 12.16 12.50 -12.20
CA LEU A 107 12.25 13.85 -11.67
C LEU A 107 13.66 14.45 -11.72
N GLY A 108 14.64 13.73 -12.31
CA GLY A 108 16.03 14.18 -12.40
C GLY A 108 16.74 14.28 -11.05
N LYS A 109 16.29 13.51 -10.06
CA LYS A 109 16.91 13.47 -8.72
C LYS A 109 18.26 12.77 -8.77
N THR A 110 19.21 13.29 -8.00
CA THR A 110 20.51 12.66 -7.80
C THR A 110 20.37 11.32 -7.09
N GLN A 111 21.39 10.47 -7.20
CA GLN A 111 21.38 9.18 -6.52
C GLN A 111 21.29 9.37 -4.99
N GLU A 112 22.05 10.33 -4.44
CA GLU A 112 22.06 10.63 -3.01
C GLU A 112 20.70 11.12 -2.51
N GLU A 113 20.00 11.96 -3.27
CA GLU A 113 18.64 12.37 -2.94
C GLU A 113 17.71 11.15 -2.89
N ILE A 114 17.72 10.29 -3.91
CA ILE A 114 16.87 9.09 -3.94
C ILE A 114 17.20 8.15 -2.77
N GLU A 115 18.49 7.94 -2.49
CA GLU A 115 18.98 7.10 -1.38
C GLU A 115 18.43 7.54 -0.03
N SER A 116 18.33 8.84 0.20
CA SER A 116 17.79 9.36 1.46
C SER A 116 16.32 8.96 1.69
N HIS A 117 15.56 8.66 0.63
CA HIS A 117 14.12 8.33 0.68
C HIS A 117 13.82 6.83 0.72
N ILE A 118 14.83 5.96 0.61
CA ILE A 118 14.64 4.51 0.58
C ILE A 118 15.16 3.84 1.85
N ASN A 119 14.49 2.77 2.26
CA ASN A 119 14.94 1.92 3.36
C ASN A 119 15.11 0.48 2.85
N LEU A 120 16.34 -0.04 2.89
CA LEU A 120 16.69 -1.35 2.32
C LEU A 120 16.47 -2.54 3.27
N ARG A 121 15.89 -2.31 4.46
CA ARG A 121 15.72 -3.35 5.48
C ARG A 121 14.92 -4.54 4.97
N ALA A 122 13.88 -4.29 4.16
CA ALA A 122 13.07 -5.36 3.60
C ALA A 122 13.89 -6.24 2.66
N GLU A 123 14.67 -5.64 1.78
CA GLU A 123 15.50 -6.32 0.81
C GLU A 123 16.67 -7.05 1.44
N GLU A 124 17.19 -6.57 2.57
CA GLU A 124 18.15 -7.29 3.41
C GLU A 124 17.59 -8.61 3.93
N LEU A 125 16.36 -8.58 4.46
CA LEU A 125 15.71 -9.74 5.06
C LEU A 125 15.44 -10.85 4.01
N VAL A 126 15.13 -10.48 2.77
CA VAL A 126 14.90 -11.43 1.67
C VAL A 126 16.09 -11.64 0.74
N LYS A 127 17.23 -11.00 1.02
CA LYS A 127 18.47 -11.07 0.23
C LYS A 127 18.28 -10.65 -1.25
N GLN A 128 17.53 -9.57 -1.49
CA GLN A 128 17.25 -9.04 -2.83
C GLN A 128 17.78 -7.61 -3.03
N ARG A 129 18.78 -7.18 -2.24
CA ARG A 129 19.36 -5.83 -2.36
C ARG A 129 19.88 -5.52 -3.77
N ASP A 130 20.47 -6.51 -4.44
CA ASP A 130 21.10 -6.32 -5.75
C ASP A 130 20.15 -5.74 -6.80
N VAL A 131 18.87 -6.10 -6.75
CA VAL A 131 17.85 -5.58 -7.68
C VAL A 131 17.64 -4.08 -7.48
N ILE A 132 17.54 -3.65 -6.22
CA ILE A 132 17.36 -2.23 -5.88
C ILE A 132 18.61 -1.43 -6.23
N ILE A 133 19.79 -1.91 -5.83
CA ILE A 133 21.05 -1.20 -6.06
C ILE A 133 21.32 -1.01 -7.56
N LYS A 134 21.07 -2.03 -8.39
CA LYS A 134 21.21 -1.90 -9.85
C LYS A 134 20.34 -0.77 -10.41
N SER A 135 19.08 -0.70 -9.99
CA SER A 135 18.17 0.36 -10.45
C SER A 135 18.54 1.74 -9.92
N LEU A 136 19.13 1.81 -8.73
CA LEU A 136 19.50 3.05 -8.06
C LEU A 136 20.73 3.72 -8.70
N VAL A 137 21.73 2.92 -9.07
CA VAL A 137 23.00 3.38 -9.68
C VAL A 137 22.85 3.70 -11.18
N ALA A 138 21.76 3.26 -11.80
CA ALA A 138 21.44 3.62 -13.18
C ALA A 138 21.37 5.15 -13.36
N LYS A 139 21.85 5.66 -14.49
CA LYS A 139 21.97 7.11 -14.72
C LYS A 139 20.63 7.78 -14.96
N ASP A 140 19.76 7.12 -15.69
CA ASP A 140 18.45 7.61 -16.11
C ASP A 140 17.37 6.53 -16.00
N LEU A 141 16.15 6.89 -16.39
CA LEU A 141 15.02 5.97 -16.37
C LEU A 141 15.23 4.80 -17.32
N GLU A 142 15.74 5.04 -18.52
CA GLU A 142 15.97 4.04 -19.55
C GLU A 142 16.94 2.96 -19.08
N GLU A 143 18.07 3.34 -18.50
CA GLU A 143 19.06 2.42 -17.93
C GLU A 143 18.48 1.68 -16.71
N ALA A 144 17.69 2.36 -15.86
CA ALA A 144 17.06 1.73 -14.71
C ALA A 144 16.07 0.63 -15.14
N VAL A 145 15.21 0.93 -16.11
CA VAL A 145 14.25 -0.02 -16.69
C VAL A 145 14.99 -1.20 -17.34
N ALA A 146 16.03 -0.92 -18.14
CA ALA A 146 16.83 -1.96 -18.79
C ALA A 146 17.49 -2.91 -17.77
N SER A 147 17.97 -2.39 -16.65
CA SER A 147 18.58 -3.18 -15.57
C SER A 147 17.59 -4.12 -14.88
N LEU A 148 16.29 -3.82 -14.96
CA LEU A 148 15.21 -4.57 -14.32
C LEU A 148 14.50 -5.56 -15.26
N ASN A 149 14.85 -5.60 -16.55
CA ASN A 149 14.21 -6.47 -17.55
C ASN A 149 14.27 -7.96 -17.18
N SER A 150 15.34 -8.41 -16.52
CA SER A 150 15.50 -9.83 -16.13
C SER A 150 14.77 -10.20 -14.83
N VAL A 151 14.16 -9.22 -14.15
CA VAL A 151 13.40 -9.45 -12.92
C VAL A 151 12.00 -9.95 -13.30
N GLN A 152 11.35 -10.72 -12.43
CA GLN A 152 10.04 -11.36 -12.67
C GLN A 152 8.95 -10.42 -13.21
N PHE A 153 9.06 -9.12 -12.96
CA PHE A 153 8.10 -8.08 -13.33
C PHE A 153 8.70 -6.98 -14.24
N GLY A 154 9.83 -7.26 -14.91
CA GLY A 154 10.48 -6.33 -15.82
C GLY A 154 9.56 -5.81 -16.93
N ASP A 155 8.72 -6.70 -17.49
CA ASP A 155 7.75 -6.34 -18.54
C ASP A 155 6.76 -5.25 -18.08
N GLU A 156 6.26 -5.33 -16.84
CA GLU A 156 5.32 -4.35 -16.29
C GLU A 156 6.02 -3.00 -16.04
N ILE A 157 7.30 -3.02 -15.66
CA ILE A 157 8.12 -1.81 -15.50
C ILE A 157 8.37 -1.14 -16.86
N ALA A 158 8.67 -1.93 -17.90
CA ALA A 158 8.88 -1.41 -19.26
C ALA A 158 7.60 -0.78 -19.84
N LYS A 159 6.44 -1.41 -19.58
CA LYS A 159 5.13 -0.85 -19.94
C LYS A 159 4.85 0.47 -19.22
N ALA A 160 5.16 0.55 -17.92
CA ALA A 160 5.02 1.78 -17.16
C ALA A 160 5.86 2.94 -17.76
N ALA A 161 7.12 2.66 -18.12
CA ALA A 161 7.98 3.64 -18.76
C ALA A 161 7.47 4.06 -20.15
N THR A 162 6.94 3.12 -20.93
CA THR A 162 6.34 3.40 -22.25
C THR A 162 5.12 4.33 -22.11
N LEU A 163 4.17 3.99 -21.23
CA LEU A 163 2.97 4.81 -21.03
C LEU A 163 3.32 6.17 -20.40
N TYR A 164 4.33 6.24 -19.53
CA TYR A 164 4.87 7.52 -19.07
C TYR A 164 5.43 8.35 -20.22
N ASN A 165 6.13 7.75 -21.18
CA ASN A 165 6.67 8.48 -22.32
C ASN A 165 5.60 9.06 -23.25
N GLU A 166 4.44 8.39 -23.35
CA GLU A 166 3.28 8.85 -24.11
C GLU A 166 2.50 9.95 -23.36
N THR A 167 2.25 9.77 -22.07
CA THR A 167 1.34 10.62 -21.28
C THR A 167 2.03 11.72 -20.48
N LYS A 168 3.33 11.56 -20.21
CA LYS A 168 4.13 12.32 -19.23
C LYS A 168 3.52 12.37 -17.82
N ASN A 169 2.63 11.42 -17.51
CA ASN A 169 2.00 11.31 -16.21
C ASN A 169 2.81 10.39 -15.30
N ILE A 170 3.48 10.96 -14.28
CA ILE A 170 4.29 10.19 -13.33
C ILE A 170 3.46 9.20 -12.49
N GLN A 171 2.15 9.42 -12.34
CA GLN A 171 1.27 8.53 -11.57
C GLN A 171 1.07 7.16 -12.24
N VAL A 172 1.44 7.02 -13.52
CA VAL A 172 1.47 5.74 -14.24
C VAL A 172 2.36 4.73 -13.50
N PHE A 173 3.50 5.17 -12.95
CA PHE A 173 4.36 4.32 -12.14
C PHE A 173 3.64 3.83 -10.88
N ASP A 174 2.81 4.67 -10.25
CA ASP A 174 2.07 4.25 -9.06
C ASP A 174 1.14 3.08 -9.39
N THR A 175 0.37 3.18 -10.47
CA THR A 175 -0.58 2.13 -10.91
C THR A 175 0.13 0.86 -11.39
N TYR A 176 1.15 0.94 -12.26
CA TYR A 176 1.83 -0.28 -12.75
C TYR A 176 2.61 -1.01 -11.66
N PHE A 177 3.24 -0.30 -10.73
CA PHE A 177 3.92 -0.97 -9.62
C PHE A 177 2.91 -1.61 -8.65
N ASP A 178 1.77 -0.97 -8.43
CA ASP A 178 0.67 -1.59 -7.70
C ASP A 178 0.15 -2.83 -8.45
N LYS A 179 0.04 -2.80 -9.78
CA LYS A 179 -0.30 -3.95 -10.62
C LYS A 179 0.55 -5.16 -10.32
N ILE A 180 1.87 -4.99 -10.23
CA ILE A 180 2.83 -6.08 -9.96
C ILE A 180 2.46 -6.78 -8.64
N LEU A 181 2.18 -5.99 -7.59
CA LEU A 181 1.75 -6.52 -6.29
C LEU A 181 0.43 -7.31 -6.41
N TYR A 182 -0.59 -6.70 -7.01
CA TYR A 182 -1.92 -7.28 -7.06
C TYR A 182 -2.04 -8.45 -8.03
N GLN A 183 -1.18 -8.53 -9.07
CA GLN A 183 -1.03 -9.72 -9.91
C GLN A 183 -0.56 -10.92 -9.08
N GLN A 184 0.44 -10.73 -8.21
CA GLN A 184 0.92 -11.83 -7.36
C GLN A 184 -0.13 -12.23 -6.32
N LEU A 185 -0.84 -11.27 -5.71
CA LEU A 185 -1.97 -11.57 -4.82
C LEU A 185 -3.09 -12.32 -5.55
N GLY A 186 -3.43 -11.92 -6.78
CA GLY A 186 -4.42 -12.59 -7.62
C GLY A 186 -4.03 -14.04 -7.97
N ARG A 187 -2.75 -14.28 -8.27
CA ARG A 187 -2.20 -15.64 -8.48
C ARG A 187 -2.26 -16.48 -7.20
N ALA A 188 -1.83 -15.92 -6.07
CA ALA A 188 -1.87 -16.60 -4.77
C ALA A 188 -3.30 -16.96 -4.35
N LEU A 189 -4.27 -16.09 -4.64
CA LEU A 189 -5.69 -16.34 -4.41
C LEU A 189 -6.26 -17.50 -5.23
N LYS A 190 -5.77 -17.73 -6.46
CA LYS A 190 -6.22 -18.86 -7.28
C LYS A 190 -5.90 -20.21 -6.63
N ASN A 191 -4.85 -20.25 -5.81
CA ASN A 191 -4.36 -21.46 -5.16
C ASN A 191 -5.08 -21.75 -3.83
N THR A 192 -5.85 -20.80 -3.28
CA THR A 192 -6.57 -20.99 -2.01
C THR A 192 -8.05 -21.32 -2.22
N ARG A 193 -8.59 -22.16 -1.35
CA ARG A 193 -10.03 -22.46 -1.25
C ARG A 193 -10.68 -21.88 0.01
N ASP A 194 -9.90 -21.20 0.84
CA ASP A 194 -10.38 -20.60 2.08
C ASP A 194 -11.21 -19.34 1.78
N ARG A 195 -12.51 -19.41 2.05
CA ARG A 195 -13.46 -18.32 1.75
C ARG A 195 -13.16 -17.05 2.55
N ASP A 196 -12.62 -17.16 3.76
CA ASP A 196 -12.30 -15.99 4.58
C ASP A 196 -11.07 -15.27 4.01
N VAL A 197 -10.08 -16.03 3.55
CA VAL A 197 -8.90 -15.50 2.85
C VAL A 197 -9.29 -14.87 1.52
N ILE A 198 -10.13 -15.54 0.72
CA ILE A 198 -10.65 -14.99 -0.54
C ILE A 198 -11.39 -13.68 -0.28
N LYS A 199 -12.19 -13.59 0.78
CA LYS A 199 -12.94 -12.37 1.12
C LYS A 199 -12.01 -11.20 1.48
N ILE A 200 -11.03 -11.43 2.36
CA ILE A 200 -10.15 -10.35 2.85
C ILE A 200 -9.11 -9.89 1.83
N VAL A 201 -8.51 -10.82 1.06
CA VAL A 201 -7.48 -10.49 0.05
C VAL A 201 -8.15 -10.10 -1.26
N GLY A 202 -9.26 -10.74 -1.62
CA GLY A 202 -9.98 -10.43 -2.86
C GLY A 202 -10.55 -9.02 -2.89
N MET A 203 -10.84 -8.44 -1.72
CA MET A 203 -11.16 -7.02 -1.60
C MET A 203 -10.03 -6.12 -2.10
N ASP A 204 -8.75 -6.46 -1.86
CA ASP A 204 -7.65 -5.60 -2.32
C ASP A 204 -7.47 -5.67 -3.83
N VAL A 205 -7.65 -6.86 -4.42
CA VAL A 205 -7.53 -7.06 -5.87
C VAL A 205 -8.69 -6.39 -6.61
N ASP A 206 -9.91 -6.52 -6.08
CA ASP A 206 -11.07 -5.80 -6.61
C ASP A 206 -10.83 -4.28 -6.51
N PHE A 207 -10.36 -3.80 -5.37
CA PHE A 207 -10.09 -2.37 -5.16
C PHE A 207 -9.08 -1.83 -6.16
N TYR A 208 -7.95 -2.54 -6.34
CA TYR A 208 -6.95 -2.16 -7.33
C TYR A 208 -7.54 -2.08 -8.74
N ASN A 209 -8.32 -3.08 -9.16
CA ASN A 209 -8.91 -3.09 -10.50
C ASN A 209 -9.92 -1.96 -10.71
N LEU A 210 -10.80 -1.74 -9.73
CA LEU A 210 -11.78 -0.66 -9.79
C LEU A 210 -11.10 0.70 -9.87
N LEU A 211 -10.10 0.96 -9.03
CA LEU A 211 -9.32 2.20 -9.10
C LEU A 211 -8.53 2.33 -10.40
N SER A 212 -7.95 1.24 -10.92
CA SER A 212 -7.20 1.30 -12.16
C SER A 212 -8.08 1.72 -13.33
N VAL A 213 -9.33 1.24 -13.38
CA VAL A 213 -10.31 1.69 -14.38
C VAL A 213 -10.66 3.16 -14.19
N ILE A 214 -10.95 3.57 -12.96
CA ILE A 214 -11.30 4.96 -12.65
C ILE A 214 -10.15 5.94 -12.95
N ARG A 215 -8.92 5.61 -12.56
CA ARG A 215 -7.71 6.41 -12.86
C ARG A 215 -7.44 6.45 -14.36
N GLY A 216 -7.54 5.31 -15.04
CA GLY A 216 -7.40 5.25 -16.48
C GLY A 216 -8.41 6.14 -17.22
N LYS A 217 -9.66 6.14 -16.76
CA LYS A 217 -10.70 7.06 -17.26
C LYS A 217 -10.37 8.52 -16.98
N PHE A 218 -9.96 8.83 -15.76
CA PHE A 218 -9.57 10.18 -15.36
C PHE A 218 -8.37 10.71 -16.17
N TRP A 219 -7.44 9.84 -16.56
CA TRP A 219 -6.29 10.18 -17.42
C TRP A 219 -6.62 10.20 -18.92
N GLY A 220 -7.86 9.88 -19.31
CA GLY A 220 -8.27 9.85 -20.71
C GLY A 220 -7.64 8.71 -21.53
N LEU A 221 -7.27 7.60 -20.88
CA LEU A 221 -6.67 6.45 -21.57
C LEU A 221 -7.69 5.70 -22.44
N GLU A 222 -7.20 5.09 -23.51
CA GLU A 222 -8.00 4.19 -24.33
C GLU A 222 -8.36 2.91 -23.58
N GLU A 223 -9.48 2.27 -23.94
CA GLU A 223 -9.94 1.02 -23.29
C GLU A 223 -8.87 -0.08 -23.30
N SER A 224 -8.08 -0.18 -24.38
CA SER A 224 -6.96 -1.12 -24.51
C SER A 224 -5.86 -0.88 -23.46
N GLN A 225 -5.53 0.38 -23.20
CA GLN A 225 -4.55 0.80 -22.19
C GLN A 225 -5.10 0.55 -20.77
N ILE A 226 -6.37 0.87 -20.51
CA ILE A 226 -7.01 0.59 -19.21
C ILE A 226 -7.07 -0.93 -18.95
N GLN A 227 -7.39 -1.71 -19.99
CA GLN A 227 -7.41 -3.17 -19.92
C GLN A 227 -6.03 -3.76 -19.60
N ASP A 228 -4.94 -3.11 -20.02
CA ASP A 228 -3.59 -3.50 -19.60
C ASP A 228 -3.33 -3.13 -18.14
N LEU A 229 -3.92 -2.08 -17.56
CA LEU A 229 -3.70 -1.73 -16.15
C LEU A 229 -4.31 -2.75 -15.17
N ILE A 230 -5.40 -3.43 -15.53
CA ILE A 230 -6.11 -4.31 -14.60
C ILE A 230 -5.46 -5.70 -14.43
N VAL A 231 -5.66 -6.30 -13.25
CA VAL A 231 -5.30 -7.67 -12.94
C VAL A 231 -6.38 -8.64 -13.42
N THR A 232 -5.96 -9.65 -14.17
CA THR A 232 -6.85 -10.65 -14.80
C THR A 232 -7.61 -11.52 -13.79
N GLN A 233 -7.05 -11.75 -12.60
CA GLN A 233 -7.69 -12.51 -11.53
C GLN A 233 -8.61 -11.60 -10.73
N THR A 234 -9.92 -11.72 -10.94
CA THR A 234 -10.94 -10.94 -10.24
C THR A 234 -11.79 -11.87 -9.37
N PRO A 235 -11.50 -11.98 -8.06
CA PRO A 235 -12.17 -12.97 -7.20
C PRO A 235 -13.63 -12.62 -6.94
N THR A 236 -14.00 -11.34 -6.92
CA THR A 236 -15.38 -10.93 -6.58
C THR A 236 -15.98 -9.86 -7.49
N VAL A 237 -15.20 -9.07 -8.22
CA VAL A 237 -15.71 -8.20 -9.29
C VAL A 237 -15.83 -8.98 -10.61
N PRO A 238 -17.02 -9.00 -11.27
CA PRO A 238 -17.15 -9.62 -12.60
C PRO A 238 -16.36 -8.87 -13.67
N ARG A 239 -15.74 -9.57 -14.62
CA ARG A 239 -15.05 -8.94 -15.75
C ARG A 239 -15.97 -8.08 -16.61
N GLU A 240 -17.22 -8.51 -16.78
CA GLU A 240 -18.24 -7.75 -17.51
C GLU A 240 -18.51 -6.38 -16.87
N LEU A 241 -18.45 -6.28 -15.54
CA LEU A 241 -18.59 -5.00 -14.85
C LEU A 241 -17.40 -4.09 -15.17
N LEU A 242 -16.17 -4.59 -15.09
CA LEU A 242 -14.98 -3.82 -15.47
C LEU A 242 -15.06 -3.37 -16.94
N GLY A 243 -15.52 -4.25 -17.84
CA GLY A 243 -15.75 -3.91 -19.24
C GLY A 243 -16.72 -2.74 -19.41
N ARG A 244 -17.88 -2.77 -18.74
CA ARG A 244 -18.84 -1.65 -18.77
C ARG A 244 -18.24 -0.35 -18.21
N MET A 245 -17.49 -0.43 -17.11
CA MET A 245 -16.80 0.73 -16.54
C MET A 245 -15.74 1.31 -17.51
N MET A 246 -15.00 0.45 -18.22
CA MET A 246 -14.03 0.86 -19.23
C MET A 246 -14.68 1.42 -20.50
N ALA A 247 -15.90 1.00 -20.83
CA ALA A 247 -16.66 1.54 -21.96
C ALA A 247 -17.41 2.85 -21.62
N ALA A 248 -17.54 3.18 -20.33
CA ALA A 248 -18.29 4.35 -19.86
C ALA A 248 -17.70 5.69 -20.37
N GLY A 249 -18.54 6.68 -20.63
CA GLY A 249 -18.12 7.97 -21.23
C GLY A 249 -17.34 8.89 -20.28
N SER A 250 -17.52 8.75 -18.98
CA SER A 250 -16.90 9.60 -17.96
C SER A 250 -16.51 8.81 -16.71
N VAL A 251 -15.73 9.42 -15.81
CA VAL A 251 -15.41 8.85 -14.49
C VAL A 251 -16.69 8.61 -13.69
N ARG A 252 -17.65 9.53 -13.75
CA ARG A 252 -18.92 9.43 -13.04
C ARG A 252 -19.78 8.27 -13.56
N ASP A 253 -19.85 8.08 -14.86
CA ASP A 253 -20.58 6.96 -15.47
C ASP A 253 -19.95 5.62 -15.09
N ALA A 254 -18.61 5.54 -15.08
CA ALA A 254 -17.89 4.35 -14.62
C ALA A 254 -18.18 4.05 -13.14
N LEU A 255 -18.23 5.06 -12.28
CA LEU A 255 -18.61 4.88 -10.86
C LEU A 255 -20.06 4.41 -10.71
N ASN A 256 -20.98 4.90 -11.55
CA ASN A 256 -22.39 4.54 -11.49
C ASN A 256 -22.66 3.05 -11.82
N GLU A 257 -21.79 2.40 -12.60
CA GLU A 257 -21.86 0.94 -12.83
C GLU A 257 -21.78 0.13 -11.52
N LEU A 258 -21.19 0.69 -10.47
CA LEU A 258 -21.07 0.05 -9.15
C LEU A 258 -22.38 0.05 -8.35
N ALA A 259 -23.41 0.79 -8.78
CA ALA A 259 -24.64 1.00 -8.02
C ALA A 259 -25.41 -0.30 -7.74
N THR A 260 -25.22 -1.32 -8.58
CA THR A 260 -25.86 -2.64 -8.44
C THR A 260 -24.98 -3.66 -7.71
N THR A 261 -23.83 -3.25 -7.21
CA THR A 261 -22.80 -4.13 -6.63
C THR A 261 -22.71 -3.95 -5.12
N LYS A 262 -21.88 -4.77 -4.47
CA LYS A 262 -21.51 -4.61 -3.06
C LYS A 262 -20.76 -3.29 -2.76
N TYR A 263 -20.37 -2.53 -3.78
CA TYR A 263 -19.63 -1.26 -3.67
C TYR A 263 -20.51 -0.03 -3.84
N LYS A 264 -21.83 -0.18 -3.98
CA LYS A 264 -22.77 0.93 -4.17
C LYS A 264 -22.63 2.05 -3.11
N ASP A 265 -22.36 1.66 -1.86
CA ASP A 265 -22.27 2.60 -0.73
C ASP A 265 -20.94 3.37 -0.71
N MET A 266 -20.01 3.03 -1.60
CA MET A 266 -18.72 3.72 -1.76
C MET A 266 -18.76 4.74 -2.91
N ILE A 267 -19.86 4.84 -3.66
CA ILE A 267 -19.95 5.76 -4.79
C ILE A 267 -19.93 7.21 -4.26
N PRO A 268 -18.89 7.99 -4.62
CA PRO A 268 -18.77 9.37 -4.17
C PRO A 268 -19.89 10.25 -4.74
N GLN A 269 -20.36 11.21 -3.93
CA GLN A 269 -21.39 12.18 -4.34
C GLN A 269 -20.80 13.53 -4.82
N MET A 270 -19.47 13.66 -4.82
CA MET A 270 -18.78 14.88 -5.23
C MET A 270 -18.96 15.15 -6.74
N GLU A 271 -19.08 16.43 -7.09
CA GLU A 271 -19.18 16.86 -8.49
C GLU A 271 -17.83 16.86 -9.19
N ASN A 272 -16.77 17.29 -8.49
CA ASN A 272 -15.42 17.31 -9.03
C ASN A 272 -14.88 15.87 -9.15
N GLU A 273 -14.37 15.50 -10.32
CA GLU A 273 -13.85 14.16 -10.57
C GLU A 273 -12.64 13.81 -9.69
N LEU A 274 -11.72 14.74 -9.47
CA LEU A 274 -10.54 14.51 -8.63
C LEU A 274 -10.95 14.22 -7.18
N ASP A 275 -11.87 15.01 -6.63
CA ASP A 275 -12.39 14.81 -5.27
C ASP A 275 -13.19 13.51 -5.18
N ALA A 276 -13.95 13.18 -6.22
CA ALA A 276 -14.68 11.91 -6.31
C ALA A 276 -13.72 10.71 -6.28
N VAL A 277 -12.64 10.74 -7.08
CA VAL A 277 -11.60 9.70 -7.07
C VAL A 277 -10.97 9.58 -5.69
N ALA A 278 -10.54 10.70 -5.08
CA ALA A 278 -9.91 10.69 -3.76
C ALA A 278 -10.83 10.15 -2.66
N ALA A 279 -12.11 10.50 -2.69
CA ALA A 279 -13.10 10.00 -1.73
C ALA A 279 -13.42 8.51 -1.94
N PHE A 280 -13.46 8.06 -3.20
CA PHE A 280 -13.61 6.66 -3.55
C PHE A 280 -12.42 5.84 -3.01
N GLU A 281 -11.19 6.30 -3.25
CA GLU A 281 -9.97 5.72 -2.67
C GLU A 281 -10.07 5.61 -1.15
N ARG A 282 -10.45 6.70 -0.46
CA ARG A 282 -10.62 6.72 0.99
C ARG A 282 -11.66 5.72 1.49
N ALA A 283 -12.82 5.63 0.84
CA ALA A 283 -13.89 4.73 1.23
C ALA A 283 -13.44 3.25 1.21
N PHE A 284 -12.61 2.88 0.24
CA PHE A 284 -12.03 1.54 0.17
C PHE A 284 -10.94 1.30 1.21
N GLU A 285 -10.06 2.26 1.45
CA GLU A 285 -9.03 2.13 2.49
C GLU A 285 -9.68 1.86 3.85
N MET A 286 -10.75 2.59 4.17
CA MET A 286 -11.58 2.34 5.35
C MET A 286 -12.22 0.94 5.31
N SER A 287 -12.76 0.51 4.16
CA SER A 287 -13.35 -0.82 4.02
C SER A 287 -12.35 -1.96 4.25
N ILE A 288 -11.13 -1.84 3.71
CA ILE A 288 -10.03 -2.78 3.91
C ILE A 288 -9.62 -2.79 5.39
N TYR A 289 -9.50 -1.62 6.01
CA TYR A 289 -9.20 -1.49 7.45
C TYR A 289 -10.25 -2.22 8.30
N HIS A 290 -11.54 -1.92 8.12
CA HIS A 290 -12.62 -2.58 8.86
C HIS A 290 -12.70 -4.08 8.56
N SER A 291 -12.47 -4.51 7.32
CA SER A 291 -12.41 -5.94 6.99
C SER A 291 -11.25 -6.64 7.70
N SER A 292 -10.11 -5.96 7.85
CA SER A 292 -8.93 -6.46 8.56
C SER A 292 -9.18 -6.56 10.06
N ALA A 293 -9.83 -5.56 10.66
CA ALA A 293 -10.24 -5.58 12.06
C ALA A 293 -11.27 -6.70 12.36
N ARG A 294 -12.28 -6.87 11.49
CA ARG A 294 -13.31 -7.92 11.61
C ARG A 294 -12.76 -9.34 11.43
N ALA A 295 -11.59 -9.52 10.81
CA ALA A 295 -10.99 -10.83 10.62
C ALA A 295 -10.75 -11.58 11.96
N PHE A 296 -10.57 -10.83 13.05
CA PHE A 296 -10.33 -11.35 14.40
C PHE A 296 -11.59 -11.80 15.14
N THR A 297 -12.77 -11.74 14.52
CA THR A 297 -13.98 -12.38 15.06
C THR A 297 -13.93 -13.90 14.97
N LYS A 298 -13.05 -14.45 14.11
CA LYS A 298 -12.86 -15.90 13.94
C LYS A 298 -11.51 -16.34 14.51
N MET A 299 -11.54 -17.20 15.53
CA MET A 299 -10.31 -17.76 16.11
C MET A 299 -9.60 -18.71 15.13
N PHE A 300 -8.26 -18.70 15.17
CA PHE A 300 -7.38 -19.63 14.44
C PHE A 300 -7.52 -19.63 12.91
N SER A 301 -8.05 -18.55 12.32
CA SER A 301 -8.16 -18.37 10.87
C SER A 301 -6.91 -17.73 10.28
N PHE A 302 -6.49 -18.16 9.08
CA PHE A 302 -5.41 -17.49 8.34
C PHE A 302 -5.76 -16.03 8.00
N ALA A 303 -7.05 -15.71 7.90
CA ALA A 303 -7.51 -14.33 7.75
C ALA A 303 -7.09 -13.42 8.91
N THR A 304 -6.90 -13.95 10.13
CA THR A 304 -6.38 -13.16 11.27
C THR A 304 -4.94 -12.72 11.06
N ILE A 305 -4.13 -13.58 10.43
CA ILE A 305 -2.71 -13.31 10.11
C ILE A 305 -2.62 -12.25 9.02
N ILE A 306 -3.48 -12.33 7.99
CA ILE A 306 -3.59 -11.29 6.96
C ILE A 306 -4.10 -9.98 7.58
N GLY A 307 -5.10 -10.06 8.46
CA GLY A 307 -5.67 -8.92 9.17
C GLY A 307 -4.60 -8.14 9.94
N ILE A 308 -3.77 -8.81 10.76
CA ILE A 308 -2.71 -8.11 11.49
C ILE A 308 -1.64 -7.51 10.57
N THR A 309 -1.30 -8.20 9.47
CA THR A 309 -0.35 -7.71 8.47
C THR A 309 -0.84 -6.39 7.87
N LYS A 310 -2.13 -6.29 7.56
CA LYS A 310 -2.73 -5.05 7.04
C LYS A 310 -2.84 -3.96 8.10
N LEU A 311 -3.33 -4.27 9.29
CA LEU A 311 -3.54 -3.29 10.36
C LEU A 311 -2.23 -2.62 10.80
N THR A 312 -1.15 -3.39 10.95
CA THR A 312 0.18 -2.84 11.25
C THR A 312 0.68 -1.90 10.13
N GLY A 313 0.36 -2.22 8.87
CA GLY A 313 0.66 -1.33 7.74
C GLY A 313 -0.11 0.00 7.78
N PHE A 314 -1.39 -0.02 8.16
CA PHE A 314 -2.16 1.21 8.36
C PHE A 314 -1.66 2.03 9.54
N GLU A 315 -1.29 1.39 10.65
CA GLU A 315 -0.74 2.08 11.82
C GLU A 315 0.55 2.83 11.49
N VAL A 316 1.50 2.17 10.83
CA VAL A 316 2.76 2.83 10.41
C VAL A 316 2.50 3.95 9.40
N ARG A 317 1.55 3.78 8.47
CA ARG A 317 1.14 4.85 7.55
C ARG A 317 0.57 6.05 8.32
N ASN A 318 -0.29 5.82 9.30
CA ASN A 318 -0.88 6.88 10.12
C ASN A 318 0.19 7.61 10.95
N LEU A 319 1.15 6.87 11.54
CA LEU A 319 2.28 7.46 12.28
C LEU A 319 3.17 8.33 11.39
N ALA A 320 3.50 7.86 10.19
CA ALA A 320 4.24 8.65 9.21
C ALA A 320 3.47 9.91 8.79
N ALA A 321 2.16 9.80 8.57
CA ALA A 321 1.30 10.94 8.25
C ALA A 321 1.26 11.98 9.39
N ILE A 322 1.21 11.54 10.65
CA ILE A 322 1.30 12.44 11.82
C ILE A 322 2.67 13.11 11.87
N ALA A 323 3.78 12.36 11.72
CA ALA A 323 5.11 12.95 11.72
C ALA A 323 5.25 14.04 10.64
N TYR A 324 4.75 13.77 9.43
CA TYR A 324 4.69 14.77 8.35
C TYR A 324 3.82 15.97 8.74
N ALA A 325 2.63 15.74 9.29
CA ALA A 325 1.74 16.82 9.72
C ALA A 325 2.36 17.71 10.80
N VAL A 326 3.03 17.12 11.79
CA VAL A 326 3.73 17.86 12.85
C VAL A 326 4.87 18.71 12.27
N GLU A 327 5.68 18.13 11.38
CA GLU A 327 6.76 18.86 10.69
C GLU A 327 6.24 20.04 9.88
N GLN A 328 5.13 19.84 9.16
CA GLN A 328 4.49 20.86 8.32
C GLN A 328 3.51 21.77 9.08
N LYS A 329 3.36 21.58 10.40
CA LYS A 329 2.44 22.34 11.27
C LYS A 329 0.97 22.29 10.81
N ILE A 330 0.55 21.15 10.27
CA ILE A 330 -0.85 20.90 9.90
C ILE A 330 -1.68 20.74 11.18
N PRO A 331 -2.85 21.40 11.29
CA PRO A 331 -3.69 21.30 12.49
C PRO A 331 -4.08 19.85 12.83
N THR A 332 -4.04 19.52 14.12
CA THR A 332 -4.37 18.19 14.64
C THR A 332 -5.72 17.67 14.14
N GLU A 333 -6.76 18.51 14.10
CA GLU A 333 -8.08 18.12 13.61
C GLU A 333 -8.04 17.65 12.15
N THR A 334 -7.34 18.38 11.29
CA THR A 334 -7.15 18.02 9.87
C THR A 334 -6.36 16.72 9.75
N THR A 335 -5.27 16.58 10.50
CA THR A 335 -4.44 15.37 10.53
C THR A 335 -5.28 14.15 10.90
N MET A 336 -6.01 14.24 12.03
CA MET A 336 -6.85 13.16 12.54
C MET A 336 -7.98 12.79 11.59
N SER A 337 -8.61 13.77 10.92
CA SER A 337 -9.66 13.48 9.92
C SER A 337 -9.16 12.72 8.69
N LYS A 338 -7.85 12.73 8.43
CA LYS A 338 -7.23 12.08 7.27
C LYS A 338 -6.69 10.69 7.58
N LEU A 339 -6.51 10.34 8.86
CA LEU A 339 -6.07 9.00 9.25
C LEU A 339 -7.11 7.93 8.89
N ILE A 340 -6.65 6.69 8.75
CA ILE A 340 -7.49 5.51 8.56
C ILE A 340 -7.54 4.76 9.89
N LEU A 341 -8.60 4.98 10.65
CA LEU A 341 -8.79 4.46 12.00
C LEU A 341 -10.21 3.90 12.15
N GLU A 342 -10.47 3.17 13.24
CA GLU A 342 -11.84 2.80 13.58
C GLU A 342 -12.59 4.06 14.05
N GLU A 343 -13.74 4.34 13.44
CA GLU A 343 -14.66 5.37 13.94
C GLU A 343 -15.37 4.82 15.19
N GLU A 344 -15.55 5.68 16.20
CA GLU A 344 -16.22 5.32 17.47
C GLU A 344 -17.72 5.08 17.29
#